data_AF-A0A097QT29-F1
#
_entry.id   AF-A0A097QT29-F1
#
_cell.length_a   1.000
_cell.length_b   1.000
_cell.length_c   1.000
_cell.angle_alpha   90.00
_cell.angle_beta   90.00
_cell.angle_gamma   90.00
#
_symmetry.space_group_name_H-M   'P 1'
#
loop_
_entity.id
_entity.type
_entity.pdbx_description
1 polymer ?
#
loop_
_entity_poly.entity_id
_entity_poly.type
_entity_poly.pdbx_seq_one_letter_code
_entity_poly.pdbx_strand_id
1 'polypeptide(L)'
;MKGGLLALFLVLVILMGVVASGCLGGDETTSPIETYQENTNEGSGSPSSSPSSGEETQTATWQTPWDAYNPVQIGGRDYYITYTTYTFTVKSSGEGERSYEVIKQRGYVKAHIYSDDNGKKDLGEYNLFAYYGKIIPVNDPEMNGPLEYLILIKDRTKDTDSYFLTPFPDFGAMMSGTTAVIEMSYGGNYFYWSNPAAVGEYSELPYQEGDFEAVMEGIPSATIQAWGVMVTSGVWSGLEEHDLSKPDEYSFSFMGLGYNYKIDPDGTVSFGGKSFKASKVEWSWTFGNVKGQGKATIAPELPIPVETEGTFSQMGEGSYYSKLKLEDLKLSKEFEGIDVQIKQGTSQGESETPTETQTETSTPTEIPSGGLSGNWQLGWDASEPITIDGEDYVVKEVTFEADYRVSGGSTVHMTIRKGYYETRLNGEDVYALYAILDIGGETYNYTVYVEYPNEYISGILWVPQVYDMVNGPSFVKIEITGPSCHYVMDEAGNMEGDYTCGYISESFQQYNMIWSYPTGFYGGIYGDVLSYVALTENGDGYTVEPGDDVSLAGMDFKTYKVTWSGLVQDGLTQANGETVVVPELPFPVEVTASLAMPGSGSIYVHAKLVDVKLEETGQ
;
A
#
# COMPACT_ATOMS: atom_id res chain seq x y z
N MET A 1 -3.32 3.58 31.12
CA MET A 1 -4.11 2.55 30.41
C MET A 1 -5.27 3.19 29.63
N LYS A 2 -4.98 4.12 28.70
CA LYS A 2 -5.99 4.71 27.78
C LYS A 2 -5.45 4.91 26.35
N GLY A 3 -4.14 5.14 26.17
CA GLY A 3 -3.53 5.35 24.84
C GLY A 3 -3.69 4.17 23.86
N GLY A 4 -3.48 2.93 24.31
CA GLY A 4 -3.58 1.74 23.43
C GLY A 4 -4.95 1.47 22.81
N LEU A 5 -6.01 2.17 23.24
CA LEU A 5 -7.34 2.09 22.62
C LEU A 5 -7.50 3.12 21.48
N LEU A 6 -6.73 4.21 21.49
CA LEU A 6 -6.72 5.22 20.43
C LEU A 6 -6.00 4.70 19.18
N ALA A 7 -4.78 4.16 19.35
CA ALA A 7 -4.00 3.58 18.26
C ALA A 7 -4.76 2.43 17.57
N LEU A 8 -5.34 1.51 18.36
CA LEU A 8 -6.16 0.41 17.85
C LEU A 8 -7.38 0.91 17.06
N PHE A 9 -8.03 2.00 17.50
CA PHE A 9 -9.17 2.58 16.82
C PHE A 9 -8.78 3.33 15.54
N LEU A 10 -7.59 3.96 15.51
CA LEU A 10 -7.05 4.65 14.33
C LEU A 10 -6.73 3.64 13.23
N VAL A 11 -6.08 2.51 13.59
CA VAL A 11 -5.90 1.34 12.71
C VAL A 11 -7.26 0.79 12.23
N LEU A 12 -8.26 0.67 13.10
CA LEU A 12 -9.61 0.18 12.73
C LEU A 12 -10.36 1.11 11.76
N VAL A 13 -10.14 2.43 11.83
CA VAL A 13 -10.71 3.39 10.87
C VAL A 13 -9.99 3.32 9.52
N ILE A 14 -8.67 3.12 9.50
CA ILE A 14 -7.91 2.84 8.26
C ILE A 14 -8.43 1.55 7.61
N LEU A 15 -8.58 0.47 8.39
CA LEU A 15 -9.08 -0.83 7.93
C LEU A 15 -10.50 -0.76 7.32
N MET A 16 -11.41 0.05 7.86
CA MET A 16 -12.75 0.20 7.27
C MET A 16 -12.81 1.17 6.07
N GLY A 17 -11.84 2.08 5.93
CA GLY A 17 -11.79 3.03 4.82
C GLY A 17 -11.52 2.38 3.46
N VAL A 18 -10.69 1.34 3.43
CA VAL A 18 -10.25 0.65 2.19
C VAL A 18 -11.34 -0.26 1.60
N VAL A 19 -12.23 -0.82 2.43
CA VAL A 19 -13.23 -1.81 1.99
C VAL A 19 -14.48 -1.16 1.38
N ALA A 20 -14.71 0.14 1.62
CA ALA A 20 -15.94 0.82 1.21
C ALA A 20 -16.02 1.19 -0.29
N SER A 21 -14.91 1.14 -1.03
CA SER A 21 -14.82 1.54 -2.45
C SER A 21 -14.84 0.39 -3.45
N GLY A 22 -15.10 -0.86 -3.01
CA GLY A 22 -14.85 -2.03 -3.87
C GLY A 22 -15.65 -3.30 -3.60
N CYS A 23 -16.96 -3.25 -3.35
CA CYS A 23 -17.83 -4.43 -3.58
C CYS A 23 -19.33 -4.11 -3.66
N LEU A 24 -19.86 -3.80 -4.85
CA LEU A 24 -21.32 -3.83 -5.10
C LEU A 24 -21.67 -3.97 -6.60
N GLY A 25 -21.60 -5.21 -7.09
CA GLY A 25 -22.05 -5.62 -8.43
C GLY A 25 -21.28 -6.85 -8.92
N GLY A 26 -21.89 -7.96 -9.32
CA GLY A 26 -23.31 -8.31 -9.31
C GLY A 26 -23.52 -9.57 -10.17
N ASP A 27 -24.05 -10.66 -9.58
CA ASP A 27 -24.16 -11.96 -10.27
C ASP A 27 -25.10 -11.92 -11.49
N GLU A 28 -24.56 -12.11 -12.70
CA GLU A 28 -25.38 -12.39 -13.88
C GLU A 28 -25.90 -13.84 -13.84
N THR A 29 -27.21 -13.99 -13.57
CA THR A 29 -27.91 -15.26 -13.77
C THR A 29 -28.49 -15.32 -15.18
N THR A 30 -28.26 -16.42 -15.89
CA THR A 30 -28.53 -16.57 -17.34
C THR A 30 -30.01 -16.50 -17.78
N SER A 31 -30.25 -15.69 -18.84
CA SER A 31 -31.23 -15.92 -19.93
C SER A 31 -32.76 -15.82 -19.66
N PRO A 32 -33.62 -15.63 -20.71
CA PRO A 32 -33.35 -15.43 -22.14
C PRO A 32 -34.01 -14.17 -22.77
N ILE A 33 -33.59 -13.92 -24.02
CA ILE A 33 -34.10 -12.91 -24.98
C ILE A 33 -35.57 -13.17 -25.39
N GLU A 34 -36.40 -12.13 -25.43
CA GLU A 34 -37.55 -12.06 -26.37
C GLU A 34 -37.48 -10.81 -27.25
N THR A 35 -37.55 -11.05 -28.56
CA THR A 35 -37.51 -10.06 -29.64
C THR A 35 -38.90 -9.49 -29.91
N TYR A 36 -39.04 -8.17 -30.07
CA TYR A 36 -40.18 -7.62 -30.82
C TYR A 36 -39.76 -6.55 -31.83
N GLN A 37 -40.31 -6.69 -33.04
CA GLN A 37 -40.05 -5.89 -34.22
C GLN A 37 -40.87 -4.59 -34.26
N GLU A 38 -40.21 -3.53 -34.73
CA GLU A 38 -40.60 -2.75 -35.91
C GLU A 38 -42.06 -2.27 -36.04
N ASN A 39 -42.24 -0.95 -36.13
CA ASN A 39 -43.20 -0.39 -37.08
C ASN A 39 -42.75 0.96 -37.63
N THR A 40 -42.61 0.98 -38.95
CA THR A 40 -42.27 2.14 -39.79
C THR A 40 -43.42 3.16 -39.86
N ASN A 41 -43.07 4.43 -40.09
CA ASN A 41 -43.88 5.31 -40.94
C ASN A 41 -43.00 6.37 -41.61
N GLU A 42 -43.21 6.56 -42.91
CA GLU A 42 -42.43 7.46 -43.77
C GLU A 42 -42.86 8.93 -43.63
N GLY A 43 -41.93 9.86 -43.87
CA GLY A 43 -42.21 11.30 -43.81
C GLY A 43 -41.13 12.15 -44.47
N SER A 44 -40.99 12.04 -45.79
CA SER A 44 -40.02 12.83 -46.58
C SER A 44 -40.29 14.34 -46.51
N GLY A 45 -39.30 15.12 -46.08
CA GLY A 45 -39.38 16.59 -46.06
C GLY A 45 -38.02 17.25 -45.79
N SER A 46 -37.26 17.53 -46.84
CA SER A 46 -36.01 18.31 -46.74
C SER A 46 -36.27 19.80 -47.01
N PRO A 47 -35.81 20.69 -46.11
CA PRO A 47 -35.24 21.95 -46.55
C PRO A 47 -33.87 22.22 -45.91
N SER A 48 -32.96 22.74 -46.72
CA SER A 48 -31.62 23.18 -46.31
C SER A 48 -31.63 24.54 -45.61
N SER A 49 -30.94 24.65 -44.48
CA SER A 49 -30.47 25.93 -43.91
C SER A 49 -29.25 25.71 -43.02
N SER A 50 -28.25 26.59 -43.12
CA SER A 50 -26.92 26.44 -42.50
C SER A 50 -26.82 27.03 -41.07
N PRO A 51 -25.61 27.09 -40.48
CA PRO A 51 -25.29 26.43 -39.22
C PRO A 51 -25.77 27.19 -37.98
N SER A 52 -26.44 26.50 -37.06
CA SER A 52 -26.49 26.92 -35.66
C SER A 52 -25.29 26.32 -34.92
N SER A 53 -24.45 27.16 -34.34
CA SER A 53 -23.51 26.77 -33.30
C SER A 53 -24.30 26.21 -32.12
N GLY A 54 -24.36 24.88 -31.99
CA GLY A 54 -24.71 24.27 -30.73
C GLY A 54 -23.58 24.54 -29.76
N GLU A 55 -23.87 25.28 -28.68
CA GLU A 55 -23.10 25.08 -27.46
C GLU A 55 -23.34 23.62 -27.06
N GLU A 56 -22.26 22.83 -26.99
CA GLU A 56 -22.33 21.54 -26.33
C GLU A 56 -22.68 21.81 -24.87
N THR A 57 -23.93 21.53 -24.49
CA THR A 57 -24.32 21.42 -23.09
C THR A 57 -23.64 20.19 -22.51
N GLN A 58 -22.37 20.33 -22.16
CA GLN A 58 -21.63 19.37 -21.35
C GLN A 58 -22.39 19.22 -20.03
N THR A 59 -22.79 17.99 -19.72
CA THR A 59 -23.40 17.62 -18.44
C THR A 59 -22.38 17.89 -17.34
N ALA A 60 -22.76 18.67 -16.33
CA ALA A 60 -21.87 19.02 -15.22
C ALA A 60 -22.11 18.08 -14.03
N THR A 61 -21.68 16.83 -14.17
CA THR A 61 -21.73 15.79 -13.13
C THR A 61 -20.50 15.85 -12.23
N TRP A 62 -20.67 15.52 -10.95
CA TRP A 62 -19.58 15.53 -9.96
C TRP A 62 -19.01 14.11 -9.78
N GLN A 63 -18.35 13.61 -10.83
CA GLN A 63 -18.07 12.16 -11.01
C GLN A 63 -16.93 11.60 -10.15
N THR A 64 -16.07 12.46 -9.60
CA THR A 64 -14.87 12.05 -8.86
C THR A 64 -14.71 12.86 -7.56
N PRO A 65 -15.68 12.77 -6.63
CA PRO A 65 -15.59 13.47 -5.35
C PRO A 65 -14.35 13.00 -4.58
N TRP A 66 -13.61 13.95 -4.02
CA TRP A 66 -12.35 13.76 -3.28
C TRP A 66 -11.16 13.21 -4.07
N ASP A 67 -11.26 13.08 -5.40
CA ASP A 67 -10.13 12.70 -6.24
C ASP A 67 -9.09 13.82 -6.32
N ALA A 68 -7.95 13.63 -5.65
CA ALA A 68 -6.81 14.52 -5.72
C ALA A 68 -5.80 14.10 -6.81
N TYR A 69 -5.93 12.90 -7.37
CA TYR A 69 -4.95 12.30 -8.26
C TYR A 69 -5.11 12.77 -9.69
N ASN A 70 -6.34 12.83 -10.20
CA ASN A 70 -6.58 13.33 -11.53
C ASN A 70 -6.61 14.88 -11.54
N PRO A 71 -6.09 15.52 -12.61
CA PRO A 71 -6.16 16.97 -12.73
C PRO A 71 -7.60 17.42 -13.05
N VAL A 72 -7.98 18.59 -12.56
CA VAL A 72 -9.26 19.22 -12.91
C VAL A 72 -9.19 19.92 -14.26
N GLN A 73 -10.17 19.65 -15.11
CA GLN A 73 -10.24 20.26 -16.44
C GLN A 73 -11.00 21.58 -16.42
N ILE A 74 -10.31 22.68 -16.74
CA ILE A 74 -10.89 24.04 -16.70
C ILE A 74 -10.63 24.75 -18.03
N GLY A 75 -11.68 24.88 -18.85
CA GLY A 75 -11.60 25.50 -20.16
C GLY A 75 -10.75 24.71 -21.15
N GLY A 76 -10.86 23.38 -21.14
CA GLY A 76 -10.10 22.48 -22.01
C GLY A 76 -8.60 22.43 -21.69
N ARG A 77 -8.23 22.64 -20.42
CA ARG A 77 -6.86 22.54 -19.91
C ARG A 77 -6.87 21.91 -18.53
N ASP A 78 -5.89 21.08 -18.27
CA ASP A 78 -5.81 20.31 -17.06
C ASP A 78 -4.98 21.05 -16.00
N TYR A 79 -5.39 20.97 -14.74
CA TYR A 79 -4.72 21.61 -13.61
C TYR A 79 -4.73 20.70 -12.37
N TYR A 80 -3.59 20.55 -11.72
CA TYR A 80 -3.49 19.90 -10.41
C TYR A 80 -3.79 20.88 -9.28
N ILE A 81 -4.55 20.42 -8.28
CA ILE A 81 -4.71 21.15 -7.01
C ILE A 81 -3.41 21.01 -6.22
N THR A 82 -2.67 22.10 -6.01
CA THR A 82 -1.35 22.07 -5.33
C THR A 82 -1.39 22.60 -3.90
N TYR A 83 -2.46 23.30 -3.54
CA TYR A 83 -2.64 23.92 -2.22
C TYR A 83 -4.13 24.05 -1.92
N THR A 84 -4.52 23.78 -0.68
CA THR A 84 -5.87 24.07 -0.15
C THR A 84 -5.80 24.61 1.28
N THR A 85 -6.77 25.43 1.64
CA THR A 85 -7.00 25.84 3.03
C THR A 85 -8.48 25.65 3.36
N TYR A 86 -8.76 24.97 4.47
CA TYR A 86 -10.12 24.70 4.94
C TYR A 86 -10.34 25.26 6.34
N THR A 87 -11.56 25.74 6.60
CA THR A 87 -12.12 25.74 7.95
C THR A 87 -12.88 24.42 8.14
N PHE A 88 -12.51 23.62 9.13
CA PHE A 88 -13.25 22.41 9.52
C PHE A 88 -13.81 22.57 10.94
N THR A 89 -15.11 22.31 11.12
CA THR A 89 -15.83 22.44 12.39
C THR A 89 -16.52 21.14 12.73
N VAL A 90 -16.39 20.68 13.98
CA VAL A 90 -16.99 19.44 14.49
C VAL A 90 -17.67 19.68 15.83
N LYS A 91 -18.74 18.94 16.08
CA LYS A 91 -19.46 18.98 17.36
C LYS A 91 -20.14 17.64 17.61
N SER A 92 -19.79 16.98 18.70
CA SER A 92 -20.42 15.72 19.12
C SER A 92 -21.46 15.96 20.23
N SER A 93 -22.22 14.93 20.59
CA SER A 93 -23.21 15.01 21.66
C SER A 93 -22.57 14.92 23.04
N GLY A 94 -22.54 16.05 23.75
CA GLY A 94 -21.97 16.17 25.09
C GLY A 94 -20.67 16.97 25.15
N GLU A 95 -20.10 17.30 23.98
CA GLU A 95 -18.88 18.10 23.85
C GLU A 95 -19.17 19.51 23.31
N GLY A 96 -18.14 20.37 23.36
CA GLY A 96 -18.17 21.67 22.71
C GLY A 96 -18.12 21.57 21.18
N GLU A 97 -18.37 22.71 20.53
CA GLU A 97 -17.97 22.89 19.14
C GLU A 97 -16.45 23.13 19.09
N ARG A 98 -15.75 22.35 18.26
CA ARG A 98 -14.32 22.49 17.97
C ARG A 98 -14.14 22.83 16.51
N SER A 99 -13.10 23.58 16.16
CA SER A 99 -12.81 23.98 14.79
C SER A 99 -11.33 24.22 14.57
N TYR A 100 -10.93 24.02 13.33
CA TYR A 100 -9.54 23.93 12.88
C TYR A 100 -9.39 24.66 11.55
N GLU A 101 -8.30 25.39 11.39
CA GLU A 101 -7.78 25.80 10.08
C GLU A 101 -6.84 24.70 9.60
N VAL A 102 -7.11 24.12 8.44
CA VAL A 102 -6.30 23.05 7.84
C VAL A 102 -5.69 23.56 6.56
N ILE A 103 -4.36 23.64 6.53
CA ILE A 103 -3.56 24.02 5.37
C ILE A 103 -2.95 22.74 4.79
N LYS A 104 -3.02 22.55 3.48
CA LYS A 104 -2.39 21.46 2.72
C LYS A 104 -1.60 22.05 1.56
N GLN A 105 -0.43 21.50 1.28
CA GLN A 105 0.38 21.84 0.11
C GLN A 105 1.12 20.61 -0.42
N ARG A 106 1.24 20.48 -1.74
CA ARG A 106 2.04 19.41 -2.37
C ARG A 106 2.80 19.89 -3.60
N GLY A 107 3.93 19.24 -3.85
CA GLY A 107 4.90 19.59 -4.89
C GLY A 107 6.24 18.94 -4.59
N TYR A 108 7.33 19.37 -5.22
CA TYR A 108 8.65 18.77 -5.02
C TYR A 108 9.48 19.48 -3.93
N VAL A 109 10.30 18.72 -3.20
CA VAL A 109 11.33 19.24 -2.29
C VAL A 109 12.62 18.45 -2.43
N LYS A 110 13.73 19.10 -2.12
CA LYS A 110 15.03 18.44 -1.94
C LYS A 110 15.26 18.17 -0.46
N ALA A 111 15.53 16.91 -0.12
CA ALA A 111 15.65 16.47 1.26
C ALA A 111 16.79 15.46 1.44
N HIS A 112 17.50 15.56 2.57
CA HIS A 112 18.46 14.54 2.96
C HIS A 112 17.74 13.32 3.53
N ILE A 113 18.19 12.13 3.11
CA ILE A 113 17.77 10.84 3.67
C ILE A 113 18.84 10.35 4.64
N TYR A 114 18.41 9.85 5.80
CA TYR A 114 19.30 9.31 6.82
C TYR A 114 19.03 7.83 7.09
N SER A 115 20.09 7.11 7.48
CA SER A 115 20.02 5.75 8.01
C SER A 115 20.52 5.66 9.46
N ASP A 116 20.11 4.60 10.15
CA ASP A 116 20.70 4.20 11.44
C ASP A 116 21.90 3.26 11.21
N ASP A 117 23.10 3.80 11.44
CA ASP A 117 24.35 3.05 11.51
C ASP A 117 24.99 3.25 12.89
N ASN A 118 24.26 2.84 13.93
CA ASN A 118 24.54 3.16 15.35
C ASN A 118 24.48 4.68 15.62
N GLY A 119 23.56 5.37 14.95
CA GLY A 119 23.47 6.81 14.90
C GLY A 119 23.13 7.32 13.49
N LYS A 120 22.90 8.64 13.40
CA LYS A 120 22.47 9.30 12.17
C LYS A 120 23.58 9.34 11.11
N LYS A 121 23.42 8.56 10.04
CA LYS A 121 24.26 8.58 8.84
C LYS A 121 23.51 9.27 7.71
N ASP A 122 24.16 10.21 7.03
CA ASP A 122 23.62 10.95 5.89
C ASP A 122 23.91 10.17 4.60
N LEU A 123 22.85 9.88 3.82
CA LEU A 123 22.94 9.17 2.53
C LEU A 123 22.93 10.12 1.34
N GLY A 124 22.76 11.43 1.56
CA GLY A 124 22.70 12.45 0.51
C GLY A 124 21.30 13.03 0.30
N GLU A 125 21.21 13.94 -0.66
CA GLU A 125 20.02 14.72 -0.99
C GLU A 125 19.26 14.10 -2.18
N TYR A 126 17.95 13.93 -2.01
CA TYR A 126 17.04 13.35 -3.00
C TYR A 126 15.92 14.35 -3.31
N ASN A 127 15.48 14.40 -4.57
CA ASN A 127 14.28 15.16 -4.95
C ASN A 127 13.05 14.26 -4.78
N LEU A 128 12.13 14.68 -3.90
CA LEU A 128 11.00 13.87 -3.44
C LEU A 128 9.69 14.64 -3.59
N PHE A 129 8.59 13.93 -3.79
CA PHE A 129 7.27 14.53 -3.79
C PHE A 129 6.78 14.68 -2.34
N ALA A 130 6.36 15.89 -1.98
CA ALA A 130 6.03 16.29 -0.62
C ALA A 130 4.53 16.48 -0.42
N TYR A 131 4.02 15.98 0.71
CA TYR A 131 2.72 16.28 1.28
C TYR A 131 2.95 17.03 2.58
N TYR A 132 2.84 18.36 2.52
CA TYR A 132 2.86 19.22 3.69
C TYR A 132 1.43 19.47 4.18
N GLY A 133 1.23 19.47 5.49
CA GLY A 133 0.01 20.01 6.07
C GLY A 133 0.15 20.50 7.50
N LYS A 134 -0.79 21.37 7.88
CA LYS A 134 -0.82 22.05 9.18
C LYS A 134 -2.26 22.15 9.66
N ILE A 135 -2.55 21.61 10.84
CA ILE A 135 -3.86 21.63 11.49
C ILE A 135 -3.74 22.55 12.69
N ILE A 136 -4.36 23.73 12.60
CA ILE A 136 -4.28 24.79 13.60
C ILE A 136 -5.61 24.82 14.38
N PRO A 137 -5.61 24.60 15.71
CA PRO A 137 -6.83 24.70 16.49
C PRO A 137 -7.30 26.16 16.59
N VAL A 138 -8.56 26.41 16.25
CA VAL A 138 -9.21 27.73 16.34
C VAL A 138 -9.94 27.88 17.67
N ASN A 139 -10.64 26.83 18.13
CA ASN A 139 -11.34 26.80 19.42
C ASN A 139 -11.40 25.39 20.06
N ASP A 140 -10.42 24.53 19.80
CA ASP A 140 -10.30 23.23 20.47
C ASP A 140 -9.50 23.36 21.79
N PRO A 141 -10.11 23.07 22.97
CA PRO A 141 -9.41 23.10 24.25
C PRO A 141 -8.49 21.89 24.52
N GLU A 142 -8.53 20.85 23.68
CA GLU A 142 -7.71 19.63 23.84
C GLU A 142 -6.40 19.70 23.04
N MET A 143 -6.32 20.53 22.00
CA MET A 143 -5.10 20.77 21.25
C MET A 143 -4.22 21.85 21.90
N ASN A 144 -2.99 21.50 22.27
CA ASN A 144 -2.03 22.41 22.93
C ASN A 144 -1.19 23.26 21.95
N GLY A 145 -1.50 23.22 20.65
CA GLY A 145 -0.80 23.91 19.58
C GLY A 145 -1.19 23.33 18.22
N PRO A 146 -0.66 23.85 17.10
CA PRO A 146 -0.85 23.24 15.80
C PRO A 146 -0.17 21.86 15.73
N LEU A 147 -0.77 20.94 14.97
CA LEU A 147 -0.09 19.77 14.43
C LEU A 147 0.44 20.15 13.04
N GLU A 148 1.70 19.85 12.75
CA GLU A 148 2.34 20.13 11.47
C GLU A 148 3.08 18.88 11.01
N TYR A 149 2.95 18.53 9.73
CA TYR A 149 3.54 17.33 9.14
C TYR A 149 4.05 17.58 7.72
N LEU A 150 5.09 16.83 7.37
CA LEU A 150 5.71 16.78 6.06
C LEU A 150 6.02 15.32 5.76
N ILE A 151 5.34 14.76 4.76
CA ILE A 151 5.55 13.39 4.31
C ILE A 151 6.17 13.47 2.93
N LEU A 152 7.33 12.84 2.75
CA LEU A 152 8.06 12.80 1.48
C LEU A 152 8.01 11.40 0.93
N ILE A 153 7.55 11.27 -0.31
CA ILE A 153 7.49 10.01 -1.04
C ILE A 153 8.38 10.08 -2.29
N LYS A 154 8.87 8.92 -2.75
CA LYS A 154 9.58 8.83 -4.02
C LYS A 154 8.63 9.05 -5.19
N ASP A 155 7.60 8.21 -5.29
CA ASP A 155 6.68 8.15 -6.43
C ASP A 155 5.24 8.42 -6.00
N ARG A 156 4.62 9.43 -6.62
CA ARG A 156 3.21 9.80 -6.42
C ARG A 156 2.29 8.82 -7.14
N THR A 157 1.46 8.14 -6.37
CA THR A 157 0.41 7.22 -6.83
C THR A 157 -0.99 7.74 -6.47
N LYS A 158 -2.03 7.10 -7.00
CA LYS A 158 -3.43 7.36 -6.60
C LYS A 158 -3.63 7.21 -5.10
N ASP A 159 -3.06 6.17 -4.50
CA ASP A 159 -3.22 5.87 -3.07
C ASP A 159 -2.60 6.96 -2.19
N THR A 160 -1.41 7.45 -2.56
CA THR A 160 -0.71 8.55 -1.86
C THR A 160 -1.47 9.88 -1.92
N ASP A 161 -2.37 10.05 -2.88
CA ASP A 161 -3.19 11.25 -3.04
C ASP A 161 -4.56 11.16 -2.36
N SER A 162 -4.98 9.97 -1.92
CA SER A 162 -6.33 9.69 -1.39
C SER A 162 -6.77 10.62 -0.26
N TYR A 163 -5.81 11.14 0.52
CA TYR A 163 -6.09 11.97 1.69
C TYR A 163 -5.59 13.43 1.55
N PHE A 164 -5.16 13.86 0.36
CA PHE A 164 -4.65 15.23 0.19
C PHE A 164 -5.75 16.27 0.41
N LEU A 165 -6.97 15.98 -0.05
CA LEU A 165 -8.10 16.90 -0.02
C LEU A 165 -8.88 16.90 1.31
N THR A 166 -8.40 16.19 2.33
CA THR A 166 -9.13 15.92 3.58
C THR A 166 -8.61 16.76 4.76
N PRO A 167 -9.37 16.93 5.86
CA PRO A 167 -8.98 17.81 6.96
C PRO A 167 -8.01 17.18 8.01
N PHE A 168 -7.34 16.07 7.68
CA PHE A 168 -6.43 15.35 8.58
C PHE A 168 -5.10 14.99 7.87
N PRO A 169 -4.10 14.38 8.54
CA PRO A 169 -2.83 14.01 7.91
C PRO A 169 -3.01 13.08 6.71
N ASP A 170 -2.07 13.13 5.77
CA ASP A 170 -2.14 12.31 4.57
C ASP A 170 -1.70 10.87 4.86
N PHE A 171 -2.62 10.05 5.39
CA PHE A 171 -2.31 8.68 5.77
C PHE A 171 -1.97 7.77 4.58
N GLY A 172 -2.42 8.12 3.37
CA GLY A 172 -2.12 7.39 2.15
C GLY A 172 -0.66 7.60 1.76
N ALA A 173 -0.20 8.86 1.77
CA ALA A 173 1.21 9.18 1.64
C ALA A 173 2.06 8.60 2.80
N MET A 174 1.57 8.67 4.06
CA MET A 174 2.31 8.25 5.26
C MET A 174 2.57 6.74 5.33
N MET A 175 1.61 5.94 4.88
CA MET A 175 1.69 4.48 4.93
C MET A 175 2.20 3.87 3.62
N SER A 176 2.42 4.65 2.56
CA SER A 176 2.89 4.13 1.28
C SER A 176 4.23 3.39 1.39
N GLY A 177 4.41 2.29 0.66
CA GLY A 177 5.73 1.69 0.45
C GLY A 177 6.74 2.64 -0.20
N THR A 178 6.28 3.74 -0.82
CA THR A 178 7.14 4.78 -1.41
C THR A 178 7.55 5.89 -0.42
N THR A 179 7.19 5.79 0.87
CA THR A 179 7.49 6.83 1.87
C THR A 179 8.97 6.83 2.23
N ALA A 180 9.64 7.95 1.94
CA ALA A 180 11.06 8.14 2.21
C ALA A 180 11.32 8.97 3.49
N VAL A 181 10.44 9.92 3.84
CA VAL A 181 10.52 10.70 5.09
C VAL A 181 9.15 10.98 5.68
N ILE A 182 9.05 10.94 7.01
CA ILE A 182 7.95 11.53 7.78
C ILE A 182 8.57 12.47 8.82
N GLU A 183 8.26 13.76 8.73
CA GLU A 183 8.57 14.77 9.76
C GLU A 183 7.27 15.30 10.36
N MET A 184 7.15 15.35 11.69
CA MET A 184 5.94 15.80 12.39
C MET A 184 6.29 16.60 13.65
N SER A 185 5.46 17.59 13.99
CA SER A 185 5.54 18.29 15.28
C SER A 185 4.18 18.68 15.83
N TYR A 186 4.04 18.57 17.16
CA TYR A 186 2.83 18.94 17.89
C TYR A 186 3.16 19.22 19.35
N GLY A 187 2.59 20.26 19.97
CA GLY A 187 2.72 20.52 21.41
C GLY A 187 4.15 20.74 21.95
N GLY A 188 5.13 20.96 21.06
CA GLY A 188 6.57 20.98 21.39
C GLY A 188 7.30 19.66 21.10
N ASN A 189 6.56 18.54 21.05
CA ASN A 189 7.05 17.24 20.61
C ASN A 189 7.46 17.29 19.13
N TYR A 190 8.23 16.29 18.73
CA TYR A 190 8.76 16.14 17.38
C TYR A 190 8.97 14.66 17.08
N PHE A 191 8.83 14.33 15.81
CA PHE A 191 9.14 13.04 15.25
C PHE A 191 9.77 13.25 13.88
N TYR A 192 10.85 12.53 13.61
CA TYR A 192 11.42 12.38 12.28
C TYR A 192 11.74 10.92 12.06
N TRP A 193 11.39 10.44 10.89
CA TRP A 193 11.69 9.09 10.43
C TRP A 193 12.03 9.14 8.95
N SER A 194 13.08 8.41 8.54
CA SER A 194 13.46 8.27 7.14
C SER A 194 13.72 6.83 6.78
N ASN A 195 13.28 6.43 5.59
CA ASN A 195 13.38 5.09 5.03
C ASN A 195 14.29 5.12 3.78
N PRO A 196 15.58 4.75 3.93
CA PRO A 196 16.52 4.61 2.82
C PRO A 196 16.03 3.68 1.70
N ALA A 197 15.33 2.60 2.05
CA ALA A 197 14.92 1.60 1.09
C ALA A 197 13.84 2.10 0.11
N ALA A 198 13.06 3.12 0.48
CA ALA A 198 12.13 3.78 -0.43
C ALA A 198 12.85 4.55 -1.56
N VAL A 199 14.12 4.96 -1.38
CA VAL A 199 14.94 5.60 -2.41
C VAL A 199 15.96 4.66 -3.07
N GLY A 200 15.93 3.35 -2.76
CA GLY A 200 16.79 2.33 -3.35
C GLY A 200 17.97 1.87 -2.48
N GLU A 201 18.16 2.47 -1.31
CA GLU A 201 19.25 2.14 -0.37
C GLU A 201 18.83 0.99 0.56
N TYR A 202 18.51 -0.18 -0.02
CA TYR A 202 17.86 -1.30 0.69
C TYR A 202 18.65 -1.85 1.89
N SER A 203 19.99 -1.78 1.86
CA SER A 203 20.88 -2.28 2.90
C SER A 203 21.03 -1.34 4.11
N GLU A 204 20.47 -0.14 4.02
CA GLU A 204 20.51 0.88 5.04
C GLU A 204 19.24 0.85 5.89
N LEU A 205 19.39 0.75 7.21
CA LEU A 205 18.25 0.70 8.13
C LEU A 205 17.62 2.09 8.27
N PRO A 206 16.27 2.19 8.32
CA PRO A 206 15.56 3.42 8.66
C PRO A 206 16.11 4.16 9.89
N TYR A 207 16.23 5.47 9.78
CA TYR A 207 16.60 6.34 10.89
C TYR A 207 15.35 6.91 11.58
N GLN A 208 15.41 7.07 12.91
CA GLN A 208 14.34 7.70 13.69
C GLN A 208 14.90 8.60 14.80
N GLU A 209 14.26 9.75 15.01
CA GLU A 209 14.44 10.60 16.20
C GLU A 209 13.10 11.17 16.68
N GLY A 210 12.96 11.37 17.99
CA GLY A 210 11.73 11.87 18.60
C GLY A 210 10.73 10.76 18.97
N ASP A 211 9.45 11.14 19.09
CA ASP A 211 8.38 10.31 19.65
C ASP A 211 7.12 10.39 18.77
N PHE A 212 6.81 9.28 18.09
CA PHE A 212 5.67 9.18 17.18
C PHE A 212 4.33 9.23 17.92
N GLU A 213 4.19 8.51 19.04
CA GLU A 213 2.96 8.49 19.82
C GLU A 213 2.62 9.91 20.32
N ALA A 214 3.63 10.62 20.83
CA ALA A 214 3.45 11.96 21.40
C ALA A 214 3.18 13.08 20.37
N VAL A 215 3.45 12.87 19.07
CA VAL A 215 2.95 13.77 18.01
C VAL A 215 1.58 13.34 17.49
N MET A 216 1.30 12.04 17.44
CA MET A 216 0.02 11.48 16.99
C MET A 216 -1.13 11.75 17.97
N GLU A 217 -0.85 11.96 19.26
CA GLU A 217 -1.82 12.54 20.23
C GLU A 217 -2.36 13.92 19.79
N GLY A 218 -1.69 14.60 18.85
CA GLY A 218 -2.14 15.86 18.25
C GLY A 218 -3.25 15.74 17.21
N ILE A 219 -3.68 14.53 16.83
CA ILE A 219 -4.80 14.31 15.90
C ILE A 219 -6.09 14.09 16.72
N PRO A 220 -7.05 15.03 16.73
CA PRO A 220 -8.25 14.87 17.53
C PRO A 220 -9.13 13.76 16.95
N SER A 221 -9.50 12.78 17.78
CA SER A 221 -10.34 11.64 17.37
C SER A 221 -11.70 12.05 16.82
N ALA A 222 -12.28 13.12 17.38
CA ALA A 222 -13.51 13.74 16.89
C ALA A 222 -13.41 14.23 15.44
N THR A 223 -12.22 14.70 15.01
CA THR A 223 -11.95 15.17 13.65
C THR A 223 -12.03 14.02 12.66
N ILE A 224 -11.37 12.88 12.96
CA ILE A 224 -11.38 11.67 12.14
C ILE A 224 -12.81 11.11 12.01
N GLN A 225 -13.52 10.95 13.14
CA GLN A 225 -14.88 10.38 13.14
C GLN A 225 -15.88 11.26 12.39
N ALA A 226 -15.89 12.57 12.67
CA ALA A 226 -16.79 13.52 12.03
C ALA A 226 -16.54 13.65 10.52
N TRP A 227 -15.27 13.58 10.10
CA TRP A 227 -14.92 13.49 8.69
C TRP A 227 -15.40 12.17 8.07
N GLY A 228 -15.09 11.03 8.68
CA GLY A 228 -15.40 9.72 8.13
C GLY A 228 -16.89 9.58 7.83
N VAL A 229 -17.74 10.07 8.73
CA VAL A 229 -19.19 10.12 8.56
C VAL A 229 -19.64 11.12 7.47
N MET A 230 -18.90 12.21 7.24
CA MET A 230 -19.17 13.15 6.15
C MET A 230 -18.85 12.54 4.77
N VAL A 231 -17.71 11.86 4.62
CA VAL A 231 -17.31 11.27 3.32
C VAL A 231 -17.95 9.93 3.01
N THR A 232 -18.25 9.09 4.00
CA THR A 232 -19.02 7.85 3.79
C THR A 232 -20.52 8.10 3.59
N SER A 233 -20.97 9.37 3.57
CA SER A 233 -22.38 9.66 3.29
C SER A 233 -22.70 9.38 1.81
N GLY A 234 -23.64 8.49 1.55
CA GLY A 234 -24.09 8.11 0.19
C GLY A 234 -24.76 9.22 -0.62
N VAL A 235 -24.69 10.47 -0.13
CA VAL A 235 -25.06 11.70 -0.82
C VAL A 235 -24.16 11.95 -2.01
N TRP A 236 -22.86 11.67 -1.88
CA TRP A 236 -21.88 11.97 -2.92
C TRP A 236 -22.12 11.14 -4.19
N SER A 237 -22.19 9.82 -4.05
CA SER A 237 -22.56 8.92 -5.14
C SER A 237 -24.00 9.10 -5.62
N GLY A 238 -24.90 9.57 -4.74
CA GLY A 238 -26.25 10.00 -5.12
C GLY A 238 -26.32 11.30 -5.93
N LEU A 239 -25.19 11.95 -6.23
CA LEU A 239 -25.08 13.17 -7.05
C LEU A 239 -24.19 13.00 -8.29
N GLU A 240 -23.39 11.93 -8.36
CA GLU A 240 -22.46 11.62 -9.48
C GLU A 240 -23.17 11.53 -10.84
N GLU A 241 -24.43 11.09 -10.88
CA GLU A 241 -25.25 10.97 -12.10
C GLU A 241 -26.10 12.21 -12.43
N HIS A 242 -26.16 13.21 -11.53
CA HIS A 242 -27.04 14.36 -11.68
C HIS A 242 -26.34 15.57 -12.31
N ASP A 243 -27.00 16.22 -13.27
CA ASP A 243 -26.50 17.44 -13.89
C ASP A 243 -26.68 18.65 -12.96
N LEU A 244 -25.64 18.93 -12.17
CA LEU A 244 -25.64 20.01 -11.19
C LEU A 244 -25.80 21.40 -11.82
N SER A 245 -25.71 21.55 -13.14
CA SER A 245 -25.99 22.82 -13.83
C SER A 245 -27.48 23.18 -13.94
N LYS A 246 -28.38 22.24 -13.58
CA LYS A 246 -29.83 22.41 -13.69
C LYS A 246 -30.51 22.23 -12.31
N PRO A 247 -31.65 22.90 -12.04
CA PRO A 247 -32.43 22.60 -10.85
C PRO A 247 -33.04 21.21 -10.95
N ASP A 248 -32.93 20.43 -9.88
CA ASP A 248 -33.45 19.06 -9.79
C ASP A 248 -33.87 18.74 -8.33
N GLU A 249 -34.84 17.86 -8.13
CA GLU A 249 -35.36 17.50 -6.80
C GLU A 249 -35.92 16.07 -6.80
N TYR A 250 -35.50 15.28 -5.83
CA TYR A 250 -35.95 13.89 -5.66
C TYR A 250 -36.29 13.60 -4.19
N SER A 251 -37.29 12.75 -4.00
CA SER A 251 -37.74 12.29 -2.70
C SER A 251 -38.24 10.85 -2.78
N PHE A 252 -37.69 10.00 -1.93
CA PHE A 252 -38.07 8.60 -1.76
C PHE A 252 -38.18 8.25 -0.28
N SER A 253 -39.20 7.47 0.08
CA SER A 253 -39.29 6.83 1.40
C SER A 253 -40.07 5.51 1.34
N PHE A 254 -39.49 4.45 1.89
CA PHE A 254 -40.07 3.12 1.94
C PHE A 254 -39.48 2.29 3.09
N MET A 255 -40.34 1.67 3.92
CA MET A 255 -39.93 0.73 5.00
C MET A 255 -38.80 1.22 5.94
N GLY A 256 -38.74 2.52 6.24
CA GLY A 256 -37.70 3.10 7.10
C GLY A 256 -36.39 3.42 6.38
N LEU A 257 -36.34 3.19 5.06
CA LEU A 257 -35.40 3.83 4.15
C LEU A 257 -35.99 5.17 3.69
N GLY A 258 -35.15 6.17 3.51
CA GLY A 258 -35.52 7.42 2.88
C GLY A 258 -34.31 8.16 2.34
N TYR A 259 -34.48 8.83 1.20
CA TYR A 259 -33.47 9.68 0.59
C TYR A 259 -34.18 10.86 -0.10
N ASN A 260 -33.68 12.07 0.12
CA ASN A 260 -34.15 13.26 -0.55
C ASN A 260 -32.94 14.14 -0.90
N TYR A 261 -32.93 14.70 -2.10
CA TYR A 261 -32.01 15.78 -2.47
C TYR A 261 -32.77 16.90 -3.18
N LYS A 262 -32.17 18.08 -3.19
CA LYS A 262 -32.59 19.23 -3.98
C LYS A 262 -31.38 20.00 -4.46
N ILE A 263 -31.28 20.25 -5.76
CA ILE A 263 -30.21 20.99 -6.44
C ILE A 263 -30.76 22.36 -6.88
N ASP A 264 -30.05 23.43 -6.53
CA ASP A 264 -30.35 24.81 -6.89
C ASP A 264 -29.09 25.48 -7.47
N PRO A 265 -28.95 25.56 -8.81
CA PRO A 265 -27.79 26.15 -9.49
C PRO A 265 -27.81 27.69 -9.44
N ASP A 266 -27.55 28.23 -8.25
CA ASP A 266 -27.44 29.66 -7.98
C ASP A 266 -26.10 29.98 -7.32
N GLY A 267 -25.08 30.28 -8.14
CA GLY A 267 -23.79 30.71 -7.63
C GLY A 267 -22.67 30.78 -8.66
N THR A 268 -21.63 31.53 -8.30
CA THR A 268 -20.30 31.43 -8.88
C THR A 268 -19.31 31.64 -7.76
N VAL A 269 -18.32 30.76 -7.67
CA VAL A 269 -17.24 30.82 -6.68
C VAL A 269 -15.92 31.08 -7.42
N SER A 270 -14.90 31.58 -6.72
CA SER A 270 -13.61 31.88 -7.34
C SER A 270 -12.44 31.48 -6.46
N PHE A 271 -11.50 30.73 -7.03
CA PHE A 271 -10.28 30.23 -6.40
C PHE A 271 -9.12 30.33 -7.38
N GLY A 272 -7.91 30.66 -6.91
CA GLY A 272 -6.71 30.76 -7.77
C GLY A 272 -6.85 31.68 -8.99
N GLY A 273 -7.70 32.71 -8.92
CA GLY A 273 -7.99 33.61 -10.04
C GLY A 273 -8.89 33.01 -11.15
N LYS A 274 -9.45 31.82 -10.93
CA LYS A 274 -10.46 31.18 -11.79
C LYS A 274 -11.85 31.30 -11.16
N SER A 275 -12.90 31.18 -11.97
CA SER A 275 -14.29 31.18 -11.51
C SER A 275 -15.00 29.91 -11.96
N PHE A 276 -15.81 29.36 -11.05
CA PHE A 276 -16.51 28.09 -11.21
C PHE A 276 -18.00 28.30 -11.00
N LYS A 277 -18.84 27.60 -11.77
CA LYS A 277 -20.28 27.57 -11.47
C LYS A 277 -20.47 26.81 -10.16
N ALA A 278 -21.42 27.25 -9.33
CA ALA A 278 -21.67 26.61 -8.05
C ALA A 278 -23.16 26.37 -7.86
N SER A 279 -23.48 25.19 -7.34
CA SER A 279 -24.85 24.75 -7.07
C SER A 279 -25.00 24.42 -5.60
N LYS A 280 -26.10 24.90 -5.01
CA LYS A 280 -26.49 24.57 -3.65
C LYS A 280 -27.23 23.24 -3.70
N VAL A 281 -26.81 22.28 -2.88
CA VAL A 281 -27.45 20.97 -2.78
C VAL A 281 -27.89 20.77 -1.34
N GLU A 282 -29.18 20.58 -1.11
CA GLU A 282 -29.74 20.14 0.17
C GLU A 282 -30.00 18.64 0.12
N TRP A 283 -29.71 17.91 1.20
CA TRP A 283 -29.83 16.46 1.22
C TRP A 283 -30.29 15.92 2.58
N SER A 284 -30.96 14.76 2.56
CA SER A 284 -31.27 13.99 3.75
C SER A 284 -31.43 12.51 3.43
N TRP A 285 -31.03 11.65 4.37
CA TRP A 285 -31.18 10.21 4.27
C TRP A 285 -31.56 9.59 5.62
N THR A 286 -32.18 8.42 5.58
CA THR A 286 -32.54 7.63 6.75
C THR A 286 -32.46 6.14 6.42
N PHE A 287 -31.83 5.36 7.29
CA PHE A 287 -31.74 3.91 7.25
C PHE A 287 -32.11 3.37 8.65
N GLY A 288 -33.38 3.03 8.83
CA GLY A 288 -33.91 2.62 10.13
C GLY A 288 -33.80 3.73 11.17
N ASN A 289 -32.92 3.56 12.16
CA ASN A 289 -32.65 4.55 13.20
C ASN A 289 -31.43 5.44 12.91
N VAL A 290 -30.65 5.13 11.87
CA VAL A 290 -29.53 5.97 11.42
C VAL A 290 -30.07 7.00 10.44
N LYS A 291 -29.62 8.25 10.53
CA LYS A 291 -30.03 9.32 9.61
C LYS A 291 -28.95 10.38 9.48
N GLY A 292 -28.95 11.02 8.32
CA GLY A 292 -28.15 12.22 8.04
C GLY A 292 -29.00 13.28 7.35
N GLN A 293 -28.67 14.54 7.57
CA GLN A 293 -29.22 15.66 6.81
C GLN A 293 -28.19 16.78 6.73
N GLY A 294 -28.17 17.51 5.63
CA GLY A 294 -27.20 18.58 5.43
C GLY A 294 -27.41 19.35 4.14
N LYS A 295 -26.41 20.15 3.80
CA LYS A 295 -26.33 20.87 2.55
C LYS A 295 -24.88 21.07 2.14
N ALA A 296 -24.64 21.25 0.85
CA ALA A 296 -23.36 21.60 0.27
C ALA A 296 -23.48 22.72 -0.77
N THR A 297 -22.38 23.43 -1.01
CA THR A 297 -22.15 24.22 -2.21
C THR A 297 -21.10 23.49 -3.02
N ILE A 298 -21.47 22.96 -4.18
CA ILE A 298 -20.60 22.14 -5.04
C ILE A 298 -20.29 22.93 -6.31
N ALA A 299 -19.01 22.98 -6.67
CA ALA A 299 -18.57 23.39 -8.00
C ALA A 299 -18.26 22.09 -8.78
N PRO A 300 -19.02 21.73 -9.82
CA PRO A 300 -18.90 20.41 -10.45
C PRO A 300 -17.51 20.14 -11.05
N GLU A 301 -16.81 21.20 -11.47
CA GLU A 301 -15.44 21.11 -12.00
C GLU A 301 -14.35 20.95 -10.91
N LEU A 302 -14.72 20.88 -9.62
CA LEU A 302 -13.81 20.62 -8.51
C LEU A 302 -14.16 19.31 -7.79
N PRO A 303 -13.19 18.44 -7.45
CA PRO A 303 -13.43 17.21 -6.70
C PRO A 303 -13.87 17.47 -5.25
N ILE A 304 -13.75 18.71 -4.75
CA ILE A 304 -14.11 19.09 -3.38
C ILE A 304 -15.33 20.02 -3.34
N PRO A 305 -16.21 19.86 -2.35
CA PRO A 305 -17.25 20.84 -2.07
C PRO A 305 -16.62 22.15 -1.60
N VAL A 306 -17.18 23.27 -2.05
CA VAL A 306 -16.80 24.62 -1.62
C VAL A 306 -17.16 24.84 -0.16
N GLU A 307 -18.33 24.34 0.23
CA GLU A 307 -18.80 24.29 1.61
C GLU A 307 -19.70 23.07 1.76
N THR A 308 -19.65 22.37 2.88
CA THR A 308 -20.61 21.32 3.23
C THR A 308 -20.83 21.33 4.73
N GLU A 309 -22.09 21.21 5.17
CA GLU A 309 -22.42 20.99 6.58
C GLU A 309 -23.52 19.95 6.73
N GLY A 310 -23.37 19.06 7.71
CA GLY A 310 -24.28 17.95 7.95
C GLY A 310 -24.42 17.61 9.42
N THR A 311 -25.58 17.07 9.78
CA THR A 311 -25.85 16.44 11.08
C THR A 311 -26.18 14.97 10.86
N PHE A 312 -25.53 14.10 11.63
CA PHE A 312 -25.59 12.66 11.50
C PHE A 312 -25.90 12.05 12.87
N SER A 313 -26.76 11.02 12.92
CA SER A 313 -27.05 10.29 14.16
C SER A 313 -27.06 8.80 13.90
N GLN A 314 -26.31 8.04 14.71
CA GLN A 314 -26.16 6.59 14.60
C GLN A 314 -26.95 5.83 15.69
N MET A 315 -27.06 4.50 15.54
CA MET A 315 -27.68 3.64 16.56
C MET A 315 -26.80 3.54 17.80
N GLY A 316 -27.32 3.95 18.96
CA GLY A 316 -26.67 3.77 20.27
C GLY A 316 -25.63 4.83 20.64
N GLU A 317 -25.16 5.62 19.68
CA GLU A 317 -24.21 6.71 19.89
C GLU A 317 -24.86 8.11 19.83
N GLY A 318 -24.04 9.13 20.06
CA GLY A 318 -24.42 10.53 19.92
C GLY A 318 -24.76 10.95 18.49
N SER A 319 -25.32 12.15 18.36
CA SER A 319 -25.34 12.87 17.09
C SER A 319 -24.05 13.68 16.91
N TYR A 320 -23.57 13.73 15.68
CA TYR A 320 -22.41 14.50 15.23
C TYR A 320 -22.86 15.58 14.25
N TYR A 321 -22.33 16.78 14.40
CA TYR A 321 -22.35 17.83 13.37
C TYR A 321 -20.93 17.98 12.83
N SER A 322 -20.83 18.11 11.52
CA SER A 322 -19.57 18.38 10.83
C SER A 322 -19.80 19.40 9.73
N LYS A 323 -18.82 20.30 9.57
CA LYS A 323 -18.80 21.32 8.52
C LYS A 323 -17.38 21.47 7.97
N LEU A 324 -17.26 21.50 6.65
CA LEU A 324 -16.05 21.86 5.93
C LEU A 324 -16.34 23.08 5.06
N LYS A 325 -15.42 24.04 5.01
CA LYS A 325 -15.48 25.18 4.10
C LYS A 325 -14.11 25.43 3.49
N LEU A 326 -14.04 25.42 2.17
CA LEU A 326 -12.85 25.76 1.39
C LEU A 326 -12.67 27.29 1.43
N GLU A 327 -11.53 27.74 1.94
CA GLU A 327 -11.18 29.15 2.07
C GLU A 327 -10.25 29.61 0.93
N ASP A 328 -9.30 28.77 0.52
CA ASP A 328 -8.43 29.01 -0.64
C ASP A 328 -8.05 27.70 -1.33
N LEU A 329 -7.77 27.78 -2.64
CA LEU A 329 -7.33 26.67 -3.49
C LEU A 329 -6.46 27.21 -4.63
N LYS A 330 -5.27 26.61 -4.82
CA LYS A 330 -4.36 26.92 -5.94
C LYS A 330 -4.32 25.76 -6.92
N LEU A 331 -4.24 26.14 -8.20
CA LEU A 331 -4.29 25.26 -9.36
C LEU A 331 -3.09 25.54 -10.25
N SER A 332 -2.20 24.56 -10.40
CA SER A 332 -1.05 24.63 -11.30
C SER A 332 -1.24 23.65 -12.47
N LYS A 333 -0.49 23.83 -13.56
CA LYS A 333 -0.44 22.84 -14.65
C LYS A 333 0.53 21.69 -14.36
N GLU A 334 1.52 21.95 -13.52
CA GLU A 334 2.59 21.04 -13.14
C GLU A 334 2.88 21.21 -11.64
N PHE A 335 3.45 20.19 -11.01
CA PHE A 335 3.87 20.28 -9.62
C PHE A 335 5.21 21.04 -9.57
N GLU A 336 5.19 22.20 -8.92
CA GLU A 336 6.38 23.05 -8.73
C GLU A 336 7.12 22.65 -7.44
N GLY A 337 8.35 23.17 -7.27
CA GLY A 337 9.06 23.10 -6.00
C GLY A 337 8.33 23.86 -4.89
N ILE A 338 8.33 23.34 -3.66
CA ILE A 338 7.71 23.99 -2.50
C ILE A 338 8.74 24.27 -1.40
N ASP A 339 8.58 25.38 -0.67
CA ASP A 339 9.46 25.80 0.43
C ASP A 339 8.75 25.49 1.77
N VAL A 340 9.00 24.29 2.29
CA VAL A 340 8.38 23.75 3.52
C VAL A 340 9.43 23.00 4.36
N GLN A 341 9.45 23.28 5.67
CA GLN A 341 10.36 22.68 6.66
C GLN A 341 9.69 22.77 8.05
N ILE A 342 9.89 21.78 8.94
CA ILE A 342 9.30 21.81 10.29
C ILE A 342 10.37 22.10 11.35
N LYS A 343 11.44 21.29 11.42
CA LYS A 343 12.62 21.56 12.25
C LYS A 343 13.94 21.17 11.59
N GLN A 344 13.98 20.09 10.81
CA GLN A 344 15.15 19.75 10.01
C GLN A 344 15.10 20.48 8.67
N GLY A 345 16.28 20.90 8.19
CA GLY A 345 16.40 21.67 6.96
C GLY A 345 16.30 20.77 5.73
N THR A 346 15.11 20.69 5.14
CA THR A 346 14.96 20.50 3.69
C THR A 346 15.55 21.72 2.97
N SER A 347 16.16 21.51 1.80
CA SER A 347 16.68 22.62 1.00
C SER A 347 15.56 23.20 0.12
N GLN A 348 15.72 24.44 -0.34
CA GLN A 348 14.67 25.09 -1.14
C GLN A 348 14.43 24.29 -2.42
N GLY A 349 13.16 23.92 -2.68
CA GLY A 349 12.77 23.33 -3.95
C GLY A 349 13.12 24.29 -5.09
N GLU A 350 14.04 23.89 -5.98
CA GLU A 350 14.35 24.66 -7.17
C GLU A 350 13.18 24.59 -8.16
N SER A 351 12.91 25.68 -8.86
CA SER A 351 11.82 25.78 -9.86
C SER A 351 12.19 25.08 -11.18
N GLU A 352 13.06 24.06 -11.14
CA GLU A 352 13.33 23.22 -12.29
C GLU A 352 12.09 22.36 -12.54
N THR A 353 11.31 22.71 -13.56
CA THR A 353 10.35 21.79 -14.18
C THR A 353 11.09 20.48 -14.44
N PRO A 354 10.70 19.34 -13.84
CA PRO A 354 11.26 18.06 -14.20
C PRO A 354 11.00 17.88 -15.69
N THR A 355 12.06 17.96 -16.51
CA THR A 355 11.96 17.65 -17.95
C THR A 355 11.91 16.13 -18.17
N GLU A 356 11.92 15.37 -17.08
CA GLU A 356 11.10 14.16 -16.97
C GLU A 356 9.62 14.54 -16.97
N THR A 357 9.12 14.78 -18.18
CA THR A 357 7.85 14.17 -18.57
C THR A 357 7.87 12.75 -18.00
N GLN A 358 6.85 12.34 -17.22
CA GLN A 358 6.51 10.93 -17.03
C GLN A 358 6.11 10.37 -18.40
N THR A 359 7.14 10.17 -19.21
CA THR A 359 7.14 9.23 -20.30
C THR A 359 7.11 7.91 -19.57
N GLU A 360 6.08 7.11 -19.82
CA GLU A 360 6.19 5.67 -19.59
C GLU A 360 7.49 5.25 -20.27
N THR A 361 8.53 5.00 -19.48
CA THR A 361 9.84 4.61 -20.00
C THR A 361 9.74 3.14 -20.35
N SER A 362 8.97 2.91 -21.42
CA SER A 362 9.11 1.81 -22.35
C SER A 362 10.45 2.00 -23.06
N THR A 363 11.53 1.86 -22.29
CA THR A 363 12.76 1.30 -22.83
C THR A 363 12.33 0.07 -23.60
N PRO A 364 12.63 -0.03 -24.91
CA PRO A 364 12.40 -1.27 -25.61
C PRO A 364 13.40 -2.27 -25.03
N THR A 365 12.98 -2.98 -23.98
CA THR A 365 13.55 -4.26 -23.59
C THR A 365 13.66 -5.06 -24.87
N GLU A 366 14.85 -5.51 -25.23
CA GLU A 366 14.99 -6.48 -26.33
C GLU A 366 14.31 -7.76 -25.82
N ILE A 367 13.00 -7.87 -26.08
CA ILE A 367 12.21 -9.05 -25.76
C ILE A 367 12.94 -10.22 -26.42
N PRO A 368 13.41 -11.22 -25.65
CA PRO A 368 14.05 -12.38 -26.23
C PRO A 368 13.14 -12.97 -27.30
N SER A 369 13.67 -13.22 -28.49
CA SER A 369 12.86 -13.68 -29.63
C SER A 369 12.42 -15.16 -29.52
N GLY A 370 12.69 -15.79 -28.37
CA GLY A 370 12.03 -17.00 -27.90
C GLY A 370 11.30 -16.70 -26.58
N GLY A 371 10.15 -17.32 -26.35
CA GLY A 371 9.39 -17.12 -25.11
C GLY A 371 10.22 -17.54 -23.90
N LEU A 372 10.20 -16.72 -22.85
CA LEU A 372 10.80 -17.06 -21.56
C LEU A 372 10.19 -18.35 -21.02
N SER A 373 11.00 -19.12 -20.28
CA SER A 373 10.53 -20.24 -19.48
C SER A 373 9.34 -19.83 -18.60
N GLY A 374 8.39 -20.74 -18.41
CA GLY A 374 7.28 -20.60 -17.46
C GLY A 374 7.61 -21.13 -16.07
N ASN A 375 8.82 -21.65 -15.82
CA ASN A 375 9.19 -22.28 -14.55
C ASN A 375 9.11 -21.29 -13.38
N TRP A 376 9.42 -20.01 -13.61
CA TRP A 376 9.19 -18.92 -12.66
C TRP A 376 7.70 -18.70 -12.31
N GLN A 377 6.75 -19.45 -12.89
CA GLN A 377 5.32 -19.44 -12.52
C GLN A 377 4.88 -20.69 -11.73
N LEU A 378 5.77 -21.65 -11.46
CA LEU A 378 5.44 -22.92 -10.80
C LEU A 378 5.10 -22.81 -9.30
N GLY A 379 5.00 -21.62 -8.72
CA GLY A 379 4.13 -21.37 -7.57
C GLY A 379 4.61 -21.89 -6.23
N TRP A 380 5.92 -22.10 -6.06
CA TRP A 380 6.40 -23.01 -5.03
C TRP A 380 5.83 -24.42 -5.25
N ASP A 381 6.07 -24.98 -6.44
CA ASP A 381 6.04 -26.41 -6.70
C ASP A 381 7.43 -26.87 -7.13
N ALA A 382 8.10 -27.59 -6.23
CA ALA A 382 9.38 -28.25 -6.46
C ALA A 382 9.22 -29.78 -6.60
N SER A 383 7.97 -30.26 -6.58
CA SER A 383 7.64 -31.67 -6.77
C SER A 383 7.51 -32.02 -8.26
N GLU A 384 7.14 -31.05 -9.09
CA GLU A 384 7.17 -31.16 -10.55
C GLU A 384 8.58 -30.86 -11.13
N PRO A 385 9.00 -31.52 -12.23
CA PRO A 385 10.26 -31.23 -12.90
C PRO A 385 10.28 -29.85 -13.56
N ILE A 386 11.47 -29.24 -13.62
CA ILE A 386 11.71 -27.97 -14.31
C ILE A 386 12.54 -28.23 -15.58
N THR A 387 12.09 -27.67 -16.71
CA THR A 387 12.80 -27.81 -17.99
C THR A 387 13.87 -26.73 -18.12
N ILE A 388 15.13 -27.12 -18.31
CA ILE A 388 16.27 -26.22 -18.56
C ILE A 388 16.95 -26.68 -19.85
N ASP A 389 17.11 -25.79 -20.83
CA ASP A 389 17.66 -26.08 -22.18
C ASP A 389 17.01 -27.26 -22.93
N GLY A 390 15.81 -27.69 -22.50
CA GLY A 390 15.05 -28.79 -23.08
C GLY A 390 15.23 -30.15 -22.40
N GLU A 391 15.99 -30.22 -21.30
CA GLU A 391 16.10 -31.39 -20.41
C GLU A 391 15.35 -31.11 -19.09
N ASP A 392 14.75 -32.13 -18.50
CA ASP A 392 13.92 -32.01 -17.29
C ASP A 392 14.71 -32.39 -16.02
N TYR A 393 14.65 -31.52 -15.01
CA TYR A 393 15.39 -31.63 -13.76
C TYR A 393 14.47 -31.54 -12.54
N VAL A 394 14.77 -32.31 -11.50
CA VAL A 394 14.19 -32.11 -10.16
C VAL A 394 15.24 -31.47 -9.25
N VAL A 395 14.84 -30.45 -8.50
CA VAL A 395 15.72 -29.80 -7.53
C VAL A 395 15.72 -30.60 -6.22
N LYS A 396 16.91 -30.96 -5.72
CA LYS A 396 17.08 -31.84 -4.55
C LYS A 396 17.63 -31.15 -3.31
N GLU A 397 18.44 -30.12 -3.51
CA GLU A 397 19.13 -29.38 -2.45
C GLU A 397 19.44 -27.96 -2.97
N VAL A 398 19.38 -26.97 -2.09
CA VAL A 398 19.83 -25.60 -2.32
C VAL A 398 20.62 -25.10 -1.13
N THR A 399 21.56 -24.20 -1.38
CA THR A 399 22.29 -23.49 -0.33
C THR A 399 22.12 -21.99 -0.50
N PHE A 400 21.71 -21.32 0.58
CA PHE A 400 21.66 -19.87 0.68
C PHE A 400 22.75 -19.35 1.61
N GLU A 401 23.36 -18.24 1.24
CA GLU A 401 23.96 -17.31 2.20
C GLU A 401 22.90 -16.27 2.54
N ALA A 402 22.74 -15.95 3.83
CA ALA A 402 21.79 -14.94 4.27
C ALA A 402 22.36 -14.04 5.37
N ASP A 403 22.12 -12.75 5.21
CA ASP A 403 22.47 -11.70 6.15
C ASP A 403 21.20 -11.01 6.62
N TYR A 404 21.13 -10.66 7.91
CA TYR A 404 20.07 -9.80 8.40
C TYR A 404 20.56 -8.81 9.46
N ARG A 405 19.85 -7.70 9.56
CA ARG A 405 20.09 -6.63 10.54
C ARG A 405 18.76 -6.17 11.13
N VAL A 406 18.76 -5.86 12.42
CA VAL A 406 17.65 -5.21 13.12
C VAL A 406 18.15 -3.89 13.71
N SER A 407 17.29 -2.88 13.88
CA SER A 407 17.67 -1.58 14.46
C SER A 407 18.36 -1.77 15.82
N GLY A 408 19.52 -1.12 16.02
CA GLY A 408 20.32 -1.27 17.24
C GLY A 408 20.95 -2.66 17.48
N GLY A 409 20.82 -3.61 16.54
CA GLY A 409 21.40 -4.94 16.58
C GLY A 409 22.66 -5.10 15.71
N SER A 410 23.42 -6.17 15.96
CA SER A 410 24.53 -6.57 15.08
C SER A 410 24.02 -7.28 13.83
N THR A 411 24.70 -7.10 12.69
CA THR A 411 24.52 -7.96 11.51
C THR A 411 24.79 -9.41 11.88
N VAL A 412 23.93 -10.32 11.42
CA VAL A 412 24.10 -11.76 11.58
C VAL A 412 24.11 -12.41 10.20
N HIS A 413 25.20 -13.12 9.90
CA HIS A 413 25.39 -13.93 8.70
C HIS A 413 25.13 -15.40 9.02
N MET A 414 24.50 -16.12 8.10
CA MET A 414 24.29 -17.56 8.18
C MET A 414 24.34 -18.23 6.80
N THR A 415 24.74 -19.50 6.79
CA THR A 415 24.59 -20.38 5.62
C THR A 415 23.48 -21.38 5.90
N ILE A 416 22.51 -21.50 5.00
CA ILE A 416 21.35 -22.38 5.13
C ILE A 416 21.33 -23.34 3.94
N ARG A 417 21.58 -24.62 4.19
CA ARG A 417 21.48 -25.67 3.17
C ARG A 417 20.24 -26.51 3.42
N LYS A 418 19.31 -26.50 2.48
CA LYS A 418 18.00 -27.16 2.59
C LYS A 418 17.84 -28.18 1.47
N GLY A 419 17.19 -29.30 1.77
CA GLY A 419 16.99 -30.36 0.79
C GLY A 419 16.00 -31.41 1.27
N TYR A 420 15.84 -32.46 0.45
CA TYR A 420 15.05 -33.62 0.84
C TYR A 420 15.63 -34.93 0.30
N TYR A 421 15.24 -36.05 0.91
CA TYR A 421 15.49 -37.38 0.38
C TYR A 421 14.41 -38.38 0.81
N GLU A 422 14.18 -39.39 -0.02
CA GLU A 422 13.30 -40.52 0.29
C GLU A 422 13.99 -41.47 1.29
N THR A 423 13.24 -41.96 2.28
CA THR A 423 13.75 -42.85 3.33
C THR A 423 12.64 -43.72 3.90
N ARG A 424 12.95 -44.53 4.93
CA ARG A 424 11.95 -45.31 5.67
C ARG A 424 11.94 -44.96 7.15
N LEU A 425 10.75 -44.67 7.67
CA LEU A 425 10.49 -44.50 9.10
C LEU A 425 9.45 -45.53 9.54
N ASN A 426 9.71 -46.25 10.61
CA ASN A 426 8.85 -47.34 11.14
C ASN A 426 8.47 -48.48 10.17
N GLY A 427 9.04 -48.50 8.96
CA GLY A 427 8.77 -49.49 7.92
C GLY A 427 7.98 -48.94 6.71
N GLU A 428 7.54 -47.69 6.79
CA GLU A 428 6.81 -46.97 5.75
C GLU A 428 7.76 -46.04 4.99
N ASP A 429 7.50 -45.84 3.70
CA ASP A 429 8.28 -44.96 2.83
C ASP A 429 7.85 -43.51 3.10
N VAL A 430 8.80 -42.63 3.47
CA VAL A 430 8.57 -41.24 3.87
C VAL A 430 9.64 -40.32 3.26
N TYR A 431 9.35 -39.03 3.19
CA TYR A 431 10.32 -38.00 2.81
C TYR A 431 10.95 -37.38 4.07
N ALA A 432 12.29 -37.32 4.11
CA ALA A 432 13.04 -36.58 5.10
C ALA A 432 13.45 -35.22 4.51
N LEU A 433 12.76 -34.18 4.96
CA LEU A 433 13.01 -32.79 4.67
C LEU A 433 14.07 -32.29 5.65
N TYR A 434 15.13 -31.63 5.20
CA TYR A 434 16.20 -31.19 6.09
C TYR A 434 16.65 -29.75 5.83
N ALA A 435 17.12 -29.10 6.89
CA ALA A 435 17.88 -27.86 6.84
C ALA A 435 19.10 -27.97 7.76
N ILE A 436 20.27 -27.60 7.23
CA ILE A 436 21.53 -27.46 7.95
C ILE A 436 21.86 -25.99 7.98
N LEU A 437 21.92 -25.42 9.18
CA LEU A 437 22.09 -24.00 9.45
C LEU A 437 23.42 -23.78 10.18
N ASP A 438 24.35 -23.11 9.51
CA ASP A 438 25.63 -22.66 10.09
C ASP A 438 25.52 -21.17 10.43
N ILE A 439 25.57 -20.84 11.73
CA ILE A 439 25.34 -19.49 12.24
C ILE A 439 26.21 -19.22 13.47
N GLY A 440 26.96 -18.11 13.47
CA GLY A 440 27.87 -17.77 14.58
C GLY A 440 29.03 -18.76 14.83
N GLY A 441 29.25 -19.71 13.92
CA GLY A 441 30.20 -20.83 14.09
C GLY A 441 29.59 -22.07 14.76
N GLU A 442 28.28 -22.09 14.97
CA GLU A 442 27.51 -23.24 15.45
C GLU A 442 26.64 -23.82 14.33
N THR A 443 26.55 -25.15 14.27
CA THR A 443 25.73 -25.88 13.27
C THR A 443 24.49 -26.46 13.94
N TYR A 444 23.32 -26.19 13.36
CA TYR A 444 22.05 -26.79 13.73
C TYR A 444 21.49 -27.59 12.56
N ASN A 445 21.08 -28.83 12.81
CA ASN A 445 20.39 -29.65 11.80
C ASN A 445 18.94 -29.86 12.23
N TYR A 446 18.03 -29.52 11.34
CA TYR A 446 16.59 -29.72 11.46
C TYR A 446 16.19 -30.78 10.43
N THR A 447 15.40 -31.77 10.85
CA THR A 447 14.88 -32.82 9.97
C THR A 447 13.41 -33.06 10.28
N VAL A 448 12.57 -33.02 9.25
CA VAL A 448 11.11 -33.23 9.35
C VAL A 448 10.71 -34.37 8.41
N TYR A 449 10.06 -35.38 8.96
CA TYR A 449 9.63 -36.57 8.24
C TYR A 449 8.16 -36.46 7.88
N VAL A 450 7.80 -36.58 6.59
CA VAL A 450 6.43 -36.44 6.08
C VAL A 450 6.05 -37.60 5.15
N GLU A 451 4.77 -37.96 5.11
CA GLU A 451 4.26 -39.04 4.24
C GLU A 451 4.11 -38.58 2.78
N TYR A 452 3.51 -37.40 2.56
CA TYR A 452 3.24 -36.87 1.23
C TYR A 452 3.73 -35.42 1.13
N PRO A 453 4.58 -35.07 0.15
CA PRO A 453 5.44 -33.92 0.34
C PRO A 453 5.12 -32.73 -0.61
N ASN A 454 4.19 -32.90 -1.58
CA ASN A 454 3.95 -31.99 -2.72
C ASN A 454 4.02 -30.48 -2.41
N GLU A 455 3.04 -29.92 -1.69
CA GLU A 455 2.96 -28.47 -1.47
C GLU A 455 4.02 -27.94 -0.47
N TYR A 456 4.64 -28.82 0.32
CA TYR A 456 5.57 -28.43 1.39
C TYR A 456 7.06 -28.57 1.01
N ILE A 457 7.48 -29.48 0.13
CA ILE A 457 8.90 -29.54 -0.35
C ILE A 457 9.34 -28.17 -0.82
N SER A 458 8.46 -27.47 -1.53
CA SER A 458 8.76 -26.24 -2.23
C SER A 458 9.04 -25.08 -1.28
N GLY A 459 8.14 -24.79 -0.32
CA GLY A 459 8.42 -23.81 0.73
C GLY A 459 9.67 -24.18 1.54
N ILE A 460 9.96 -25.47 1.65
CA ILE A 460 11.15 -25.98 2.34
C ILE A 460 12.43 -25.84 1.52
N LEU A 461 12.41 -25.94 0.19
CA LEU A 461 13.59 -25.62 -0.61
C LEU A 461 13.78 -24.10 -0.71
N TRP A 462 12.73 -23.34 -1.02
CA TRP A 462 12.89 -21.98 -1.52
C TRP A 462 13.10 -20.92 -0.45
N VAL A 463 12.41 -21.00 0.68
CA VAL A 463 12.45 -19.90 1.65
C VAL A 463 13.67 -20.06 2.58
N PRO A 464 14.56 -19.06 2.74
CA PRO A 464 15.79 -19.16 3.56
C PRO A 464 15.49 -19.04 5.07
N GLN A 465 14.63 -19.93 5.56
CA GLN A 465 14.16 -20.01 6.95
C GLN A 465 13.78 -21.46 7.29
N VAL A 466 13.64 -21.77 8.58
CA VAL A 466 13.27 -23.10 9.08
C VAL A 466 11.92 -23.11 9.83
N TYR A 467 11.28 -21.95 10.00
CA TYR A 467 10.01 -21.83 10.71
C TYR A 467 8.89 -22.64 10.02
N ASP A 468 8.65 -22.40 8.73
CA ASP A 468 7.59 -23.09 7.97
C ASP A 468 7.91 -24.56 7.73
N MET A 469 9.20 -24.94 7.72
CA MET A 469 9.58 -26.36 7.66
C MET A 469 9.14 -27.13 8.90
N VAL A 470 9.21 -26.50 10.08
CA VAL A 470 8.91 -27.12 11.38
C VAL A 470 7.43 -26.97 11.75
N ASN A 471 6.75 -25.91 11.30
CA ASN A 471 5.38 -25.57 11.71
C ASN A 471 4.32 -25.74 10.59
N GLY A 472 4.73 -25.84 9.32
CA GLY A 472 3.84 -25.94 8.16
C GLY A 472 3.31 -27.36 7.90
N PRO A 473 4.16 -28.35 7.55
CA PRO A 473 3.70 -29.65 7.09
C PRO A 473 3.09 -30.51 8.20
N SER A 474 2.16 -31.40 7.82
CA SER A 474 1.79 -32.54 8.65
C SER A 474 2.97 -33.52 8.74
N PHE A 475 3.60 -33.62 9.91
CA PHE A 475 4.79 -34.44 10.13
C PHE A 475 4.49 -35.73 10.88
N VAL A 476 5.22 -36.79 10.53
CA VAL A 476 5.31 -38.05 11.29
C VAL A 476 6.28 -37.89 12.46
N LYS A 477 7.37 -37.15 12.24
CA LYS A 477 8.42 -36.87 13.22
C LYS A 477 9.16 -35.57 12.88
N ILE A 478 9.51 -34.79 13.91
CA ILE A 478 10.52 -33.72 13.86
C ILE A 478 11.75 -34.17 14.67
N GLU A 479 12.94 -33.86 14.18
CA GLU A 479 14.20 -34.02 14.90
C GLU A 479 15.08 -32.78 14.71
N ILE A 480 15.57 -32.19 15.80
CA ILE A 480 16.46 -31.03 15.78
C ILE A 480 17.71 -31.37 16.61
N THR A 481 18.89 -31.10 16.06
CA THR A 481 20.19 -31.26 16.72
C THR A 481 20.96 -29.96 16.67
N GLY A 482 21.64 -29.61 17.76
CA GLY A 482 22.56 -28.48 17.83
C GLY A 482 23.85 -28.86 18.58
N PRO A 483 24.78 -27.92 18.79
CA PRO A 483 26.11 -28.20 19.36
C PRO A 483 26.09 -28.89 20.74
N SER A 484 25.05 -28.64 21.52
CA SER A 484 24.87 -29.22 22.87
C SER A 484 23.43 -29.59 23.21
N CYS A 485 22.55 -29.68 22.21
CA CYS A 485 21.12 -29.97 22.37
C CYS A 485 20.59 -30.99 21.35
N HIS A 486 19.48 -31.62 21.69
CA HIS A 486 18.72 -32.53 20.82
C HIS A 486 17.25 -32.44 21.19
N TYR A 487 16.37 -32.48 20.20
CA TYR A 487 14.91 -32.48 20.36
C TYR A 487 14.28 -33.44 19.35
N VAL A 488 13.27 -34.19 19.78
CA VAL A 488 12.43 -35.02 18.92
C VAL A 488 10.97 -34.82 19.33
N MET A 489 10.10 -34.73 18.33
CA MET A 489 8.64 -34.76 18.50
C MET A 489 8.04 -35.74 17.49
N ASP A 490 7.09 -36.57 17.92
CA ASP A 490 6.30 -37.42 17.03
C ASP A 490 4.91 -36.82 16.72
N GLU A 491 4.22 -37.39 15.73
CA GLU A 491 2.83 -37.03 15.34
C GLU A 491 1.82 -37.06 16.50
N ALA A 492 2.07 -37.85 17.54
CA ALA A 492 1.20 -37.95 18.72
C ALA A 492 1.53 -36.88 19.78
N GLY A 493 2.51 -36.02 19.52
CA GLY A 493 2.96 -34.96 20.41
C GLY A 493 3.82 -35.45 21.57
N ASN A 494 4.36 -36.67 21.52
CA ASN A 494 5.37 -37.11 22.47
C ASN A 494 6.68 -36.37 22.17
N MET A 495 7.27 -35.75 23.19
CA MET A 495 8.50 -34.98 23.08
C MET A 495 9.63 -35.65 23.85
N GLU A 496 10.81 -35.74 23.23
CA GLU A 496 12.06 -36.18 23.86
C GLU A 496 13.14 -35.10 23.68
N GLY A 497 14.01 -34.94 24.68
CA GLY A 497 15.10 -33.96 24.66
C GLY A 497 14.71 -32.56 25.15
N ASP A 498 15.39 -31.55 24.61
CA ASP A 498 15.26 -30.14 24.97
C ASP A 498 14.42 -29.41 23.91
N TYR A 499 13.17 -29.06 24.25
CA TYR A 499 12.25 -28.34 23.36
C TYR A 499 12.74 -26.94 22.93
N THR A 500 13.81 -26.42 23.53
CA THR A 500 14.47 -25.17 23.10
C THR A 500 15.59 -25.40 22.08
N CYS A 501 15.89 -26.64 21.71
CA CYS A 501 16.89 -26.93 20.68
C CYS A 501 16.44 -26.39 19.32
N GLY A 502 17.30 -25.59 18.68
CA GLY A 502 16.95 -24.81 17.48
C GLY A 502 16.37 -23.43 17.77
N TYR A 503 16.19 -23.04 19.03
CA TYR A 503 16.02 -21.64 19.42
C TYR A 503 17.40 -20.97 19.56
N ILE A 504 17.78 -20.16 18.56
CA ILE A 504 19.14 -19.62 18.45
C ILE A 504 19.24 -18.24 19.10
N SER A 505 18.32 -17.33 18.78
CA SER A 505 18.17 -16.01 19.41
C SER A 505 16.81 -15.39 19.08
N GLU A 506 16.38 -14.37 19.84
CA GLU A 506 15.18 -13.57 19.50
C GLU A 506 15.28 -12.96 18.10
N SER A 507 16.45 -12.41 17.76
CA SER A 507 16.73 -11.83 16.43
C SER A 507 16.68 -12.87 15.32
N PHE A 508 17.16 -14.10 15.57
CA PHE A 508 16.99 -15.19 14.62
C PHE A 508 15.52 -15.57 14.48
N GLN A 509 14.72 -15.62 15.55
CA GLN A 509 13.28 -15.89 15.40
C GLN A 509 12.56 -14.79 14.62
N GLN A 510 12.92 -13.52 14.82
CA GLN A 510 12.39 -12.40 14.02
C GLN A 510 12.71 -12.57 12.53
N TYR A 511 13.96 -12.92 12.19
CA TYR A 511 14.34 -13.28 10.82
C TYR A 511 13.58 -14.51 10.31
N ASN A 512 13.50 -15.58 11.08
CA ASN A 512 12.87 -16.84 10.71
C ASN A 512 11.37 -16.65 10.42
N MET A 513 10.70 -15.75 11.16
CA MET A 513 9.34 -15.30 10.92
C MET A 513 9.21 -14.22 9.84
N ILE A 514 10.24 -13.44 9.52
CA ILE A 514 10.09 -12.36 8.53
C ILE A 514 9.83 -12.91 7.14
N TRP A 515 10.40 -14.08 6.87
CA TRP A 515 10.18 -14.83 5.65
C TRP A 515 8.84 -15.59 5.60
N SER A 516 8.09 -15.64 6.71
CA SER A 516 6.69 -16.08 6.72
C SER A 516 5.70 -14.90 6.64
N TYR A 517 6.18 -13.64 6.64
CA TYR A 517 5.35 -12.51 6.22
C TYR A 517 5.29 -12.42 4.69
N PRO A 518 4.26 -11.76 4.14
CA PRO A 518 4.25 -11.26 2.77
C PRO A 518 5.36 -10.23 2.55
N THR A 519 6.62 -10.67 2.47
CA THR A 519 7.67 -9.97 1.75
C THR A 519 7.37 -10.12 0.24
N GLY A 520 8.03 -9.36 -0.65
CA GLY A 520 7.91 -9.57 -2.12
C GLY A 520 8.39 -10.94 -2.63
N PHE A 521 8.60 -11.90 -1.73
CA PHE A 521 9.02 -13.29 -1.93
C PHE A 521 7.91 -14.29 -1.58
N TYR A 522 7.26 -14.11 -0.42
CA TYR A 522 6.03 -14.81 -0.06
C TYR A 522 4.81 -14.18 -0.78
N GLY A 523 5.00 -12.99 -1.34
CA GLY A 523 4.42 -12.57 -2.61
C GLY A 523 5.41 -12.72 -3.77
N GLY A 524 5.93 -11.64 -4.34
CA GLY A 524 5.28 -10.92 -5.43
C GLY A 524 5.37 -11.63 -6.80
N ILE A 525 6.21 -12.68 -6.98
CA ILE A 525 5.94 -13.67 -8.05
C ILE A 525 4.56 -14.29 -7.76
N TYR A 526 4.30 -14.59 -6.48
CA TYR A 526 3.23 -15.47 -6.02
C TYR A 526 2.35 -14.88 -4.90
N GLY A 527 2.16 -13.56 -4.82
CA GLY A 527 1.27 -12.98 -3.78
C GLY A 527 1.44 -11.49 -3.46
N ASP A 528 1.25 -11.15 -2.18
CA ASP A 528 0.36 -10.02 -1.81
C ASP A 528 0.94 -8.59 -1.76
N VAL A 529 2.27 -8.40 -1.72
CA VAL A 529 2.84 -7.03 -1.64
C VAL A 529 2.54 -6.26 -2.92
N LEU A 530 2.76 -6.95 -4.06
CA LEU A 530 2.46 -6.55 -5.43
C LEU A 530 2.42 -7.84 -6.26
N SER A 531 1.37 -8.03 -7.06
CA SER A 531 1.33 -9.12 -8.06
C SER A 531 2.00 -8.67 -9.35
N TYR A 532 3.12 -9.28 -9.73
CA TYR A 532 3.70 -9.05 -11.06
C TYR A 532 3.27 -10.10 -12.09
N VAL A 533 3.04 -9.65 -13.33
CA VAL A 533 2.38 -10.45 -14.37
C VAL A 533 3.37 -10.97 -15.41
N ALA A 534 4.50 -10.29 -15.61
CA ALA A 534 5.54 -10.67 -16.56
C ALA A 534 6.94 -10.18 -16.13
N LEU A 535 7.97 -10.97 -16.44
CA LEU A 535 9.38 -10.57 -16.29
C LEU A 535 9.89 -9.66 -17.42
N THR A 536 8.99 -9.13 -18.26
CA THR A 536 9.33 -8.33 -19.44
C THR A 536 8.73 -6.93 -19.44
N GLU A 537 7.88 -6.62 -18.47
CA GLU A 537 7.08 -5.39 -18.41
C GLU A 537 7.07 -4.84 -16.97
N ASN A 538 7.01 -3.51 -16.84
CA ASN A 538 6.81 -2.85 -15.56
C ASN A 538 5.32 -2.85 -15.19
N GLY A 539 5.01 -2.72 -13.91
CA GLY A 539 3.62 -2.59 -13.45
C GLY A 539 3.49 -1.69 -12.22
N ASP A 540 2.29 -1.61 -11.67
CA ASP A 540 2.04 -0.78 -10.50
C ASP A 540 2.88 -1.26 -9.31
N GLY A 541 3.75 -0.38 -8.80
CA GLY A 541 4.65 -0.60 -7.66
C GLY A 541 5.94 -1.37 -7.94
N TYR A 542 6.14 -1.96 -9.13
CA TYR A 542 7.34 -2.73 -9.46
C TYR A 542 7.94 -2.39 -10.83
N THR A 543 9.26 -2.50 -10.93
CA THR A 543 10.01 -2.36 -12.18
C THR A 543 10.88 -3.58 -12.44
N VAL A 544 10.99 -4.00 -13.69
CA VAL A 544 11.81 -5.13 -14.12
C VAL A 544 12.88 -4.64 -15.09
N GLU A 545 14.15 -4.94 -14.80
CA GLU A 545 15.28 -4.69 -15.69
C GLU A 545 16.19 -5.93 -15.81
N PRO A 546 16.98 -6.06 -16.89
CA PRO A 546 17.97 -7.14 -17.00
C PRO A 546 18.99 -7.06 -15.86
N GLY A 547 19.24 -8.19 -15.19
CA GLY A 547 20.27 -8.30 -14.16
C GLY A 547 21.60 -8.85 -14.70
N ASP A 548 22.56 -9.03 -13.80
CA ASP A 548 23.84 -9.69 -14.10
C ASP A 548 23.67 -11.21 -14.24
N ASP A 549 24.41 -11.83 -15.14
CA ASP A 549 24.43 -13.29 -15.34
C ASP A 549 24.91 -14.01 -14.06
N VAL A 550 24.29 -15.15 -13.74
CA VAL A 550 24.67 -15.99 -12.58
C VAL A 550 25.04 -17.41 -13.00
N SER A 551 26.07 -17.98 -12.39
CA SER A 551 26.48 -19.38 -12.61
C SER A 551 26.02 -20.25 -11.44
N LEU A 552 25.15 -21.22 -11.69
CA LEU A 552 24.53 -22.11 -10.70
C LEU A 552 24.49 -23.55 -11.23
N ALA A 553 24.75 -24.57 -10.39
CA ALA A 553 24.90 -25.98 -10.82
C ALA A 553 25.93 -26.22 -11.96
N GLY A 554 26.80 -25.25 -12.28
CA GLY A 554 27.69 -25.31 -13.45
C GLY A 554 27.05 -24.90 -14.78
N MET A 555 25.85 -24.32 -14.75
CA MET A 555 25.13 -23.69 -15.85
C MET A 555 25.16 -22.16 -15.68
N ASP A 556 25.11 -21.41 -16.78
CA ASP A 556 25.07 -19.93 -16.77
C ASP A 556 23.65 -19.45 -17.13
N PHE A 557 23.05 -18.63 -16.28
CA PHE A 557 21.68 -18.15 -16.40
C PHE A 557 21.60 -16.64 -16.62
N LYS A 558 20.61 -16.22 -17.42
CA LYS A 558 20.21 -14.81 -17.50
C LYS A 558 19.29 -14.47 -16.34
N THR A 559 19.50 -13.30 -15.73
CA THR A 559 18.66 -12.84 -14.63
C THR A 559 17.80 -11.64 -15.01
N TYR A 560 16.70 -11.51 -14.30
CA TYR A 560 15.86 -10.31 -14.28
C TYR A 560 15.83 -9.79 -12.85
N LYS A 561 15.97 -8.48 -12.72
CA LYS A 561 16.03 -7.76 -11.45
C LYS A 561 14.70 -7.04 -11.27
N VAL A 562 13.94 -7.46 -10.26
CA VAL A 562 12.60 -6.94 -9.95
C VAL A 562 12.70 -6.06 -8.72
N THR A 563 12.62 -4.76 -8.89
CA THR A 563 12.51 -3.79 -7.79
C THR A 563 11.05 -3.61 -7.41
N TRP A 564 10.72 -3.62 -6.11
CA TRP A 564 9.35 -3.55 -5.61
C TRP A 564 9.21 -2.70 -4.34
N SER A 565 8.04 -2.09 -4.17
CA SER A 565 7.67 -1.33 -2.97
C SER A 565 6.19 -1.46 -2.65
N GLY A 566 5.84 -1.73 -1.40
CA GLY A 566 4.44 -1.89 -1.00
C GLY A 566 4.25 -1.99 0.51
N LEU A 567 3.14 -2.62 0.89
CA LEU A 567 2.67 -2.74 2.27
C LEU A 567 2.43 -4.20 2.66
N VAL A 568 2.69 -4.51 3.93
CA VAL A 568 2.62 -5.87 4.50
C VAL A 568 2.00 -5.80 5.91
N GLN A 569 1.53 -6.95 6.43
CA GLN A 569 0.80 -7.04 7.71
C GLN A 569 -0.41 -6.07 7.77
N ASP A 570 -1.47 -6.40 7.05
CA ASP A 570 -2.75 -5.64 7.02
C ASP A 570 -2.59 -4.14 6.71
N GLY A 571 -1.56 -3.77 5.94
CA GLY A 571 -1.30 -2.39 5.53
C GLY A 571 -0.44 -1.55 6.49
N LEU A 572 0.21 -2.16 7.49
CA LEU A 572 0.90 -1.43 8.56
C LEU A 572 2.42 -1.33 8.38
N THR A 573 3.07 -2.32 7.78
CA THR A 573 4.53 -2.35 7.61
C THR A 573 4.88 -2.05 6.16
N GLN A 574 5.69 -1.03 5.92
CA GLN A 574 6.24 -0.74 4.60
C GLN A 574 7.32 -1.77 4.27
N ALA A 575 7.29 -2.29 3.05
CA ALA A 575 8.31 -3.22 2.56
C ALA A 575 8.84 -2.76 1.21
N ASN A 576 10.17 -2.71 1.11
CA ASN A 576 10.92 -2.26 -0.04
C ASN A 576 11.98 -3.29 -0.36
N GLY A 577 12.17 -3.64 -1.62
CA GLY A 577 13.23 -4.56 -1.97
C GLY A 577 13.52 -4.71 -3.44
N GLU A 578 14.45 -5.62 -3.68
CA GLU A 578 14.92 -6.06 -4.97
C GLU A 578 15.01 -7.59 -4.95
N THR A 579 14.46 -8.23 -5.97
CA THR A 579 14.47 -9.68 -6.14
C THR A 579 15.08 -10.01 -7.50
N VAL A 580 16.17 -10.77 -7.52
CA VAL A 580 16.80 -11.28 -8.74
C VAL A 580 16.23 -12.67 -9.03
N VAL A 581 15.68 -12.86 -10.22
CA VAL A 581 15.09 -14.12 -10.67
C VAL A 581 15.79 -14.67 -11.90
N VAL A 582 15.73 -15.99 -12.07
CA VAL A 582 16.13 -16.71 -13.29
C VAL A 582 14.86 -17.34 -13.87
N PRO A 583 14.47 -17.05 -15.13
CA PRO A 583 13.22 -17.58 -15.71
C PRO A 583 13.11 -19.11 -15.70
N GLU A 584 14.24 -19.79 -15.81
CA GLU A 584 14.40 -21.24 -15.81
C GLU A 584 14.23 -21.87 -14.41
N LEU A 585 14.31 -21.09 -13.33
CA LEU A 585 14.20 -21.56 -11.95
C LEU A 585 12.86 -21.13 -11.32
N PRO A 586 12.18 -21.99 -10.52
CA PRO A 586 10.92 -21.65 -9.85
C PRO A 586 11.08 -20.78 -8.59
N PHE A 587 12.27 -20.22 -8.36
CA PHE A 587 12.67 -19.48 -7.17
C PHE A 587 13.67 -18.37 -7.53
N PRO A 588 13.67 -17.24 -6.80
CA PRO A 588 14.67 -16.19 -6.98
C PRO A 588 16.07 -16.66 -6.54
N VAL A 589 17.08 -16.08 -7.16
CA VAL A 589 18.50 -16.34 -6.87
C VAL A 589 19.09 -15.34 -5.89
N GLU A 590 18.47 -14.17 -5.72
CA GLU A 590 18.88 -13.17 -4.73
C GLU A 590 17.70 -12.30 -4.31
N VAL A 591 17.70 -11.87 -3.05
CA VAL A 591 16.66 -11.03 -2.45
C VAL A 591 17.35 -10.04 -1.52
N THR A 592 17.05 -8.77 -1.68
CA THR A 592 17.45 -7.69 -0.78
C THR A 592 16.20 -6.95 -0.35
N ALA A 593 15.86 -6.93 0.94
CA ALA A 593 14.63 -6.29 1.40
C ALA A 593 14.80 -5.58 2.74
N SER A 594 14.06 -4.49 2.90
CA SER A 594 13.91 -3.73 4.13
C SER A 594 12.43 -3.65 4.49
N LEU A 595 12.12 -3.97 5.75
CA LEU A 595 10.79 -3.89 6.33
C LEU A 595 10.81 -2.89 7.48
N ALA A 596 9.90 -1.92 7.42
CA ALA A 596 9.92 -0.78 8.31
C ALA A 596 8.51 -0.29 8.65
N MET A 597 8.31 0.16 9.87
CA MET A 597 7.09 0.86 10.28
C MET A 597 7.49 2.11 11.09
N PRO A 598 6.95 3.30 10.78
CA PRO A 598 7.22 4.51 11.55
C PRO A 598 6.91 4.31 13.04
N GLY A 599 7.84 4.72 13.92
CA GLY A 599 7.69 4.54 15.37
C GLY A 599 8.08 3.14 15.89
N SER A 600 8.35 2.17 15.01
CA SER A 600 8.68 0.77 15.36
C SER A 600 10.10 0.38 14.92
N GLY A 601 10.51 -0.85 15.23
CA GLY A 601 11.75 -1.41 14.72
C GLY A 601 11.73 -1.64 13.21
N SER A 602 12.91 -1.67 12.61
CA SER A 602 13.15 -2.01 11.21
C SER A 602 14.02 -3.25 11.08
N ILE A 603 13.83 -4.00 10.00
CA ILE A 603 14.57 -5.22 9.70
C ILE A 603 15.05 -5.15 8.25
N TYR A 604 16.33 -5.41 8.04
CA TYR A 604 16.92 -5.68 6.74
C TYR A 604 17.19 -7.18 6.61
N VAL A 605 16.88 -7.74 5.44
CA VAL A 605 17.28 -9.09 5.04
C VAL A 605 17.94 -9.06 3.67
N HIS A 606 18.96 -9.89 3.52
CA HIS A 606 19.56 -10.27 2.26
C HIS A 606 19.69 -11.79 2.24
N ALA A 607 19.32 -12.40 1.13
CA ALA A 607 19.49 -13.84 0.92
C ALA A 607 19.90 -14.08 -0.53
N LYS A 608 20.96 -14.87 -0.72
CA LYS A 608 21.52 -15.20 -2.02
C LYS A 608 21.64 -16.72 -2.14
N LEU A 609 21.07 -17.27 -3.20
CA LEU A 609 21.31 -18.65 -3.60
C LEU A 609 22.76 -18.77 -4.10
N VAL A 610 23.54 -19.63 -3.45
CA VAL A 610 24.96 -19.86 -3.78
C VAL A 610 25.23 -21.24 -4.36
N ASP A 611 24.32 -22.19 -4.17
CA ASP A 611 24.39 -23.53 -4.79
C ASP A 611 23.00 -24.12 -5.00
N VAL A 612 22.85 -24.93 -6.04
CA VAL A 612 21.64 -25.71 -6.35
C VAL A 612 22.03 -27.06 -6.92
N LYS A 613 21.40 -28.11 -6.42
CA LYS A 613 21.58 -29.48 -6.86
C LYS A 613 20.39 -29.94 -7.68
N LEU A 614 20.63 -30.12 -8.97
CA LEU A 614 19.68 -30.66 -9.93
C LEU A 614 19.92 -32.16 -10.15
N GLU A 615 18.85 -32.92 -10.34
CA GLU A 615 18.88 -34.34 -10.71
C GLU A 615 18.02 -34.54 -11.98
N GLU A 616 18.61 -35.05 -13.05
CA GLU A 616 17.92 -35.33 -14.33
C GLU A 616 16.81 -36.36 -14.11
N THR A 617 15.58 -36.04 -14.55
CA THR A 617 14.50 -37.04 -14.60
C THR A 617 14.68 -37.90 -15.84
N GLY A 618 15.36 -39.04 -15.68
CA GLY A 618 15.58 -39.98 -16.78
C GLY A 618 14.29 -40.46 -17.46
N GLN A 619 14.28 -40.47 -18.80
CA GLN A 619 13.19 -40.95 -19.66
C GLN A 619 12.85 -42.44 -19.51
#